data_AF-A0A7R9WM90-F1
#
_entry.id   AF-A0A7R9WM90-F1
#
_cell.length_a   1.000
_cell.length_b   1.000
_cell.length_c   1.000
_cell.angle_alpha   90.00
_cell.angle_beta   90.00
_cell.angle_gamma   90.00
#
_symmetry.space_group_name_H-M   'P 1'
#
loop_
_entity.id
_entity.type
_entity.pdbx_description
1 polymer ?
#
loop_
_entity_poly.entity_id
_entity_poly.type
_entity_poly.pdbx_seq_one_letter_code
_entity_poly.pdbx_strand_id
1 'polypeptide(L)'
;ERLQMGPMLISRYAKDGSPKARRQMLAMGQNDPEILADVLGHFVEMVSERLSARNQLQLSKANRHGRNNKNGGNGNNHDFNDDGNDPYDNDDDEEMEDILEDIQEALLIARRQGVLPPVRIARILAGDGTGQFGNPESYKIISDRPTVPLSVAIEYVGDVLDESRKDIARLKSEVEEYNQMCNAMEMEVESLLKAASPQRRPSALDTSADAGEGQLAQRTINVEEMYAKVRSATEEGEKGTMMTAAAMMDGGAGKTELSREAFWRELEQSEDNFDTISRFFAKGIIQ
;
A
#
# COMPACT_ATOMS: atom_id res chain seq x y z
N GLU A 1 -27.65 4.27 13.79
CA GLU A 1 -27.06 2.95 13.52
C GLU A 1 -27.68 2.37 12.24
N ARG A 2 -26.99 2.45 11.10
CA ARG A 2 -27.37 1.64 9.93
C ARG A 2 -27.04 0.20 10.32
N LEU A 3 -28.04 -0.67 10.49
CA LEU A 3 -27.79 -2.08 10.81
C LEU A 3 -26.74 -2.64 9.83
N GLN A 4 -25.76 -3.39 10.34
CA GLN A 4 -24.73 -4.11 9.59
C GLN A 4 -25.32 -5.27 8.76
N MET A 5 -26.34 -4.99 7.95
CA MET A 5 -26.99 -5.97 7.08
C MET A 5 -26.14 -6.27 5.84
N GLY A 6 -25.25 -5.36 5.45
CA GLY A 6 -24.40 -5.49 4.25
C GLY A 6 -23.63 -6.82 4.21
N PRO A 7 -22.76 -7.10 5.19
CA PRO A 7 -21.98 -8.34 5.24
C PRO A 7 -22.87 -9.60 5.24
N MET A 8 -23.97 -9.57 5.98
CA MET A 8 -24.89 -10.70 6.08
C MET A 8 -25.59 -11.00 4.74
N LEU A 9 -25.98 -9.95 4.00
CA LEU A 9 -26.59 -10.07 2.68
C LEU A 9 -25.59 -10.60 1.65
N ILE A 10 -24.34 -10.10 1.68
CA ILE A 10 -23.27 -10.56 0.79
C ILE A 10 -23.02 -12.05 0.96
N SER A 11 -22.86 -12.53 2.20
CA SER A 11 -22.67 -13.97 2.46
C SER A 11 -23.88 -14.80 2.02
N ARG A 12 -25.09 -14.25 2.05
CA ARG A 12 -26.29 -14.93 1.55
C ARG A 12 -26.30 -15.01 0.02
N TYR A 13 -25.93 -13.94 -0.67
CA TYR A 13 -25.81 -13.92 -2.12
C TYR A 13 -24.67 -14.81 -2.61
N ALA A 14 -23.54 -14.81 -1.91
CA ALA A 14 -22.41 -15.68 -2.22
C ALA A 14 -22.79 -17.17 -2.14
N LYS A 15 -23.56 -17.56 -1.11
CA LYS A 15 -24.09 -18.92 -0.98
C LYS A 15 -25.11 -19.31 -2.05
N ASP A 16 -25.86 -18.35 -2.57
CA ASP A 16 -26.82 -18.59 -3.66
C ASP A 16 -26.07 -18.82 -4.99
N GLY A 17 -24.97 -18.09 -5.22
CA GLY A 17 -24.09 -18.26 -6.38
C GLY A 17 -24.72 -17.91 -7.73
N SER A 18 -26.03 -17.69 -7.78
CA SER A 18 -26.78 -17.45 -9.01
C SER A 18 -26.31 -16.18 -9.72
N PRO A 19 -26.43 -16.10 -11.07
CA PRO A 19 -26.06 -14.90 -11.81
C PRO A 19 -26.70 -13.63 -11.26
N LYS A 20 -27.98 -13.72 -10.84
CA LYS A 20 -28.68 -12.60 -10.21
C LYS A 20 -28.06 -12.19 -8.89
N ALA A 21 -27.67 -13.14 -8.04
CA ALA A 21 -27.02 -12.86 -6.76
C ALA A 21 -25.64 -12.21 -6.95
N ARG A 22 -24.84 -12.69 -7.91
CA ARG A 22 -23.53 -12.10 -8.25
C ARG A 22 -23.68 -10.66 -8.74
N ARG A 23 -24.66 -10.36 -9.59
CA ARG A 23 -24.96 -8.98 -10.01
C ARG A 23 -25.40 -8.07 -8.84
N GLN A 24 -26.14 -8.59 -7.87
CA GLN A 24 -26.48 -7.83 -6.65
C GLN A 24 -25.25 -7.55 -5.79
N MET A 25 -24.35 -8.52 -5.65
CA MET A 25 -23.07 -8.34 -4.95
C MET A 25 -22.23 -7.22 -5.60
N LEU A 26 -22.08 -7.24 -6.93
CA LEU A 26 -21.40 -6.18 -7.68
C LEU A 26 -22.03 -4.81 -7.44
N ALA A 27 -23.37 -4.71 -7.52
CA ALA A 27 -24.09 -3.46 -7.27
C ALA A 27 -23.87 -2.92 -5.85
N MET A 28 -23.73 -3.79 -4.85
CA MET A 28 -23.40 -3.38 -3.48
C MET A 28 -21.96 -2.84 -3.38
N GLY A 29 -21.01 -3.46 -4.07
CA GLY A 29 -19.60 -3.04 -4.09
C GLY A 29 -19.33 -1.71 -4.82
N GLN A 30 -20.26 -1.22 -5.65
CA GLN A 30 -20.09 0.04 -6.37
C GLN A 30 -19.95 1.26 -5.46
N ASN A 31 -20.56 1.24 -4.27
CA ASN A 31 -20.60 2.37 -3.35
C ASN A 31 -19.63 2.23 -2.17
N ASP A 32 -19.15 1.02 -1.88
CA ASP A 32 -18.34 0.73 -0.70
C ASP A 32 -17.18 -0.20 -1.08
N PRO A 33 -15.93 0.29 -1.02
CA PRO A 33 -14.74 -0.47 -1.40
C PRO A 33 -14.48 -1.67 -0.47
N GLU A 34 -14.90 -1.61 0.80
CA GLU A 34 -14.73 -2.74 1.72
C GLU A 34 -15.67 -3.88 1.36
N ILE A 35 -16.92 -3.55 1.00
CA ILE A 35 -17.86 -4.52 0.45
C ILE A 35 -17.32 -5.10 -0.85
N LEU A 36 -16.73 -4.27 -1.73
CA LEU A 36 -16.16 -4.76 -2.98
C LEU A 36 -15.02 -5.75 -2.77
N ALA A 37 -14.18 -5.55 -1.76
CA ALA A 37 -13.13 -6.49 -1.40
C ALA A 37 -13.71 -7.85 -0.95
N ASP A 38 -14.77 -7.85 -0.14
CA ASP A 38 -15.45 -9.07 0.27
C ASP A 38 -16.12 -9.79 -0.91
N VAL A 39 -16.73 -9.03 -1.83
CA VAL A 39 -17.34 -9.55 -3.06
C VAL A 39 -16.31 -10.21 -3.96
N LEU A 40 -15.15 -9.55 -4.17
CA LEU A 40 -14.02 -10.14 -4.87
C LEU A 40 -13.58 -11.45 -4.20
N GLY A 41 -13.43 -11.45 -2.88
CA GLY A 41 -13.07 -12.64 -2.11
C GLY A 41 -14.00 -13.83 -2.36
N HIS A 42 -15.32 -13.58 -2.34
CA HIS A 42 -16.32 -14.62 -2.62
C HIS A 42 -16.31 -15.10 -4.08
N PHE A 43 -16.09 -14.21 -5.06
CA PHE A 43 -15.96 -14.67 -6.45
C PHE A 43 -14.72 -15.52 -6.65
N VAL A 44 -13.59 -15.15 -6.03
CA VAL A 44 -12.40 -15.99 -6.02
C VAL A 44 -12.72 -17.34 -5.42
N GLU A 45 -13.32 -17.39 -4.23
CA GLU A 45 -13.74 -18.63 -3.56
C GLU A 45 -14.58 -19.53 -4.49
N MET A 46 -15.61 -18.96 -5.14
CA MET A 46 -16.48 -19.66 -6.09
C MET A 46 -15.74 -20.28 -7.29
N VAL A 47 -14.81 -19.54 -7.91
CA VAL A 47 -13.99 -20.08 -9.03
C VAL A 47 -13.12 -21.21 -8.54
N SER A 48 -12.56 -21.02 -7.36
CA SER A 48 -11.57 -21.90 -6.75
C SER A 48 -12.18 -23.25 -6.33
N GLU A 49 -13.42 -23.23 -5.84
CA GLU A 49 -14.22 -24.41 -5.51
C GLU A 49 -14.52 -25.22 -6.78
N ARG A 50 -14.94 -24.55 -7.86
CA ARG A 50 -15.21 -25.19 -9.16
C ARG A 50 -13.96 -25.81 -9.77
N LEU A 51 -12.84 -25.10 -9.77
CA LEU A 51 -11.55 -25.63 -10.22
C LEU A 51 -11.13 -26.87 -9.42
N SER A 52 -11.32 -26.84 -8.09
CA SER A 52 -11.02 -27.97 -7.22
C SER A 52 -11.92 -29.17 -7.51
N ALA A 53 -13.22 -28.95 -7.72
CA ALA A 53 -14.17 -30.00 -8.09
C ALA A 53 -13.82 -30.63 -9.44
N ARG A 54 -13.50 -29.81 -10.44
CA ARG A 54 -13.04 -30.26 -11.77
C ARG A 54 -11.79 -31.13 -11.68
N ASN A 55 -10.79 -30.70 -10.92
CA ASN A 55 -9.55 -31.45 -10.73
C ASN A 55 -9.80 -32.80 -10.02
N GLN A 56 -10.67 -32.83 -9.01
CA GLN A 56 -11.06 -34.09 -8.34
C GLN A 56 -11.79 -35.05 -9.30
N LEU A 57 -12.70 -34.53 -10.14
CA LEU A 57 -13.39 -35.32 -11.14
C LEU A 57 -12.40 -35.93 -12.14
N GLN A 58 -11.44 -35.15 -12.65
CA GLN A 58 -10.41 -35.64 -13.58
C GLN A 58 -9.53 -36.73 -12.95
N LEU A 59 -9.10 -36.55 -11.69
CA LEU A 59 -8.33 -37.56 -10.95
C LEU A 59 -9.13 -38.86 -10.77
N SER A 60 -10.44 -38.74 -10.52
CA SER A 60 -11.32 -39.91 -10.39
C SER A 60 -11.52 -40.66 -11.73
N LYS A 61 -11.66 -39.91 -12.84
CA LYS A 61 -11.75 -40.45 -14.21
C LYS A 61 -10.45 -41.18 -14.60
N ALA A 62 -9.28 -40.61 -14.26
CA ALA A 62 -7.97 -41.22 -14.53
C ALA A 62 -7.75 -42.53 -13.74
N ASN A 63 -8.13 -42.55 -12.45
CA ASN A 63 -7.98 -43.74 -11.61
C ASN A 63 -8.86 -44.92 -12.04
N ARG A 64 -10.03 -44.67 -12.64
CA ARG A 64 -10.88 -45.74 -13.19
C ARG A 64 -10.24 -46.40 -14.42
N HIS A 65 -9.62 -45.62 -15.30
CA HIS A 65 -8.95 -46.15 -16.50
C HIS A 65 -7.72 -47.00 -16.17
N GLY A 66 -6.96 -46.64 -15.12
CA GLY A 66 -5.79 -47.42 -14.69
C GLY A 66 -6.12 -48.80 -14.08
N ARG A 67 -7.35 -49.01 -13.60
CA ARG A 67 -7.75 -50.25 -12.91
C ARG A 67 -8.27 -51.34 -13.85
N ASN A 68 -8.84 -50.96 -15.00
CA ASN A 68 -9.40 -51.91 -15.96
C ASN A 68 -8.36 -52.61 -16.86
N ASN A 69 -7.10 -52.15 -16.86
CA ASN A 69 -6.07 -52.65 -17.78
C ASN A 69 -5.18 -53.80 -17.21
N LYS A 70 -5.52 -54.37 -16.04
CA LYS A 70 -4.73 -55.46 -15.41
C LYS A 70 -5.41 -56.83 -15.34
N ASN A 71 -6.68 -56.95 -15.73
CA ASN A 71 -7.31 -58.26 -15.93
C ASN A 71 -7.28 -58.62 -17.41
N GLY A 72 -6.18 -59.26 -17.82
CA GLY A 72 -6.09 -59.96 -19.09
C GLY A 72 -7.18 -61.02 -19.19
N GLY A 73 -8.10 -60.81 -20.14
CA GLY A 73 -9.20 -61.71 -20.46
C GLY A 73 -9.56 -61.54 -21.93
N ASN A 74 -8.84 -62.29 -22.76
CA ASN A 74 -9.09 -62.58 -24.17
C ASN A 74 -10.59 -62.53 -24.55
N GLY A 75 -11.02 -61.60 -25.42
CA GLY A 75 -12.41 -61.54 -25.87
C GLY A 75 -12.75 -60.40 -26.81
N ASN A 76 -12.64 -60.68 -28.11
CA ASN A 76 -13.32 -60.08 -29.28
C ASN A 76 -13.69 -58.58 -29.27
N ASN A 77 -13.03 -57.88 -30.20
CA ASN A 77 -13.39 -56.58 -30.77
C ASN A 77 -14.89 -56.45 -31.03
N HIS A 78 -15.55 -55.60 -30.26
CA HIS A 78 -16.76 -54.92 -30.73
C HIS A 78 -16.47 -53.42 -30.69
N ASP A 79 -16.36 -52.83 -31.88
CA ASP A 79 -16.37 -51.38 -32.12
C ASP A 79 -17.56 -50.76 -31.39
N PHE A 80 -17.33 -50.28 -30.18
CA PHE A 80 -18.14 -49.24 -29.59
C PHE A 80 -17.39 -47.94 -29.85
N ASN A 81 -17.84 -47.23 -30.90
CA ASN A 81 -17.66 -45.79 -30.97
C ASN A 81 -18.45 -45.20 -29.80
N ASP A 82 -17.81 -45.20 -28.63
CA ASP A 82 -18.19 -44.41 -27.48
C ASP A 82 -17.87 -42.96 -27.86
N ASP A 83 -18.83 -42.32 -28.54
CA ASP A 83 -18.88 -40.87 -28.74
C ASP A 83 -18.89 -40.23 -27.35
N GLY A 84 -17.70 -40.04 -26.77
CA GLY A 84 -17.44 -39.49 -25.44
C GLY A 84 -17.79 -38.01 -25.30
N ASN A 85 -18.81 -37.54 -26.01
CA ASN A 85 -19.51 -36.29 -25.72
C ASN A 85 -20.53 -36.60 -24.63
N ASP A 86 -20.09 -36.59 -23.37
CA ASP A 86 -21.00 -36.50 -22.23
C ASP A 86 -21.61 -35.09 -22.27
N PRO A 87 -22.90 -34.93 -22.64
CA PRO A 87 -23.50 -33.63 -22.92
C PRO A 87 -23.71 -32.77 -21.65
N TYR A 88 -23.30 -33.27 -20.47
CA TYR A 88 -23.47 -32.62 -19.18
C TYR A 88 -22.18 -31.98 -18.63
N ASP A 89 -21.03 -32.07 -19.32
CA ASP A 89 -19.74 -31.50 -18.84
C ASP A 89 -19.53 -30.02 -19.29
N ASN A 90 -20.42 -29.43 -20.11
CA ASN A 90 -20.25 -28.07 -20.65
C ASN A 90 -20.82 -26.95 -19.75
N ASP A 91 -21.86 -27.23 -18.98
CA ASP A 91 -22.58 -26.19 -18.22
C ASP A 91 -21.70 -25.58 -17.10
N ASP A 92 -20.80 -26.37 -16.50
CA ASP A 92 -19.89 -25.91 -15.44
C ASP A 92 -18.79 -24.98 -15.98
N ASP A 93 -18.37 -25.17 -17.23
CA ASP A 93 -17.34 -24.36 -17.88
C ASP A 93 -17.89 -22.97 -18.26
N GLU A 94 -19.14 -22.91 -18.76
CA GLU A 94 -19.84 -21.65 -19.03
C GLU A 94 -20.06 -20.85 -17.74
N GLU A 95 -20.51 -21.50 -16.67
CA GLU A 95 -20.70 -20.81 -15.38
C GLU A 95 -19.36 -20.32 -14.78
N MET A 96 -18.27 -21.07 -14.96
CA MET A 96 -16.95 -20.63 -14.53
C MET A 96 -16.50 -19.38 -15.29
N GLU A 97 -16.73 -19.33 -16.59
CA GLU A 97 -16.40 -18.18 -17.44
C GLU A 97 -17.19 -16.93 -16.99
N ASP A 98 -18.49 -17.06 -16.74
CA ASP A 98 -19.32 -15.97 -16.21
C ASP A 98 -18.77 -15.36 -14.91
N ILE A 99 -18.24 -16.20 -14.01
CA ILE A 99 -17.70 -15.71 -12.73
C ILE A 99 -16.36 -15.01 -12.94
N LEU A 100 -15.55 -15.47 -13.89
CA LEU A 100 -14.31 -14.78 -14.26
C LEU A 100 -14.62 -13.40 -14.86
N GLU A 101 -15.67 -13.28 -15.66
CA GLU A 101 -16.16 -11.98 -16.15
C GLU A 101 -16.61 -11.08 -14.98
N ASP A 102 -17.35 -11.62 -14.01
CA ASP A 102 -17.77 -10.87 -12.82
C ASP A 102 -16.55 -10.42 -11.97
N ILE A 103 -15.47 -11.21 -11.90
CA ILE A 103 -14.20 -10.81 -11.27
C ILE A 103 -13.57 -9.65 -12.04
N GLN A 104 -13.49 -9.74 -13.36
CA GLN A 104 -12.94 -8.65 -14.19
C GLN A 104 -13.75 -7.36 -14.00
N GLU A 105 -15.07 -7.44 -13.97
CA GLU A 105 -15.93 -6.28 -13.69
C GLU A 105 -15.66 -5.70 -12.30
N ALA A 106 -15.56 -6.55 -11.27
CA ALA A 106 -15.24 -6.10 -9.91
C ALA A 106 -13.87 -5.41 -9.83
N LEU A 107 -12.86 -5.92 -10.55
CA LEU A 107 -11.53 -5.31 -10.64
C LEU A 107 -11.57 -3.94 -11.34
N LEU A 108 -12.38 -3.79 -12.39
CA LEU A 108 -12.61 -2.51 -13.05
C LEU A 108 -13.27 -1.49 -12.11
N ILE A 109 -14.26 -1.92 -11.33
CA ILE A 109 -14.90 -1.07 -10.30
C ILE A 109 -13.86 -0.66 -9.25
N ALA A 110 -13.05 -1.61 -8.76
CA ALA A 110 -12.04 -1.35 -7.74
C ALA A 110 -11.00 -0.32 -8.22
N ARG A 111 -10.55 -0.46 -9.47
CA ARG A 111 -9.65 0.51 -10.10
C ARG A 111 -10.30 1.89 -10.22
N ARG A 112 -11.56 1.96 -10.66
CA ARG A 112 -12.28 3.24 -10.81
C ARG A 112 -12.47 3.96 -9.47
N GLN A 113 -12.67 3.22 -8.39
CA GLN A 113 -12.79 3.80 -7.05
C GLN A 113 -11.43 4.28 -6.53
N GLY A 114 -10.33 3.59 -6.85
CA GLY A 114 -8.98 3.95 -6.42
C GLY A 114 -8.73 3.84 -4.91
N VAL A 115 -9.68 3.28 -4.15
CA VAL A 115 -9.61 3.23 -2.67
C VAL A 115 -8.94 1.94 -2.19
N LEU A 116 -9.06 0.84 -2.93
CA LEU A 116 -8.43 -0.43 -2.56
C LEU A 116 -6.95 -0.46 -2.98
N PRO A 117 -6.01 -0.67 -2.04
CA PRO A 117 -4.60 -0.80 -2.39
C PRO A 117 -4.37 -1.97 -3.35
N PRO A 118 -3.60 -1.80 -4.44
CA PRO A 118 -3.35 -2.88 -5.40
C PRO A 118 -2.77 -4.16 -4.77
N VAL A 119 -1.96 -4.01 -3.71
CA VAL A 119 -1.42 -5.14 -2.95
C VAL A 119 -2.51 -5.96 -2.26
N ARG A 120 -3.56 -5.29 -1.75
CA ARG A 120 -4.70 -5.98 -1.13
C ARG A 120 -5.48 -6.78 -2.17
N ILE A 121 -5.72 -6.19 -3.35
CA ILE A 121 -6.41 -6.87 -4.46
C ILE A 121 -5.59 -8.09 -4.93
N ALA A 122 -4.28 -7.94 -5.12
CA ALA A 122 -3.40 -9.03 -5.50
C ALA A 122 -3.45 -10.21 -4.51
N ARG A 123 -3.58 -9.93 -3.21
CA ARG A 123 -3.76 -10.97 -2.19
C ARG A 123 -5.10 -11.67 -2.26
N ILE A 124 -6.19 -10.92 -2.46
CA ILE A 124 -7.52 -11.50 -2.64
C ILE A 124 -7.52 -12.44 -3.85
N LEU A 125 -6.92 -12.02 -4.97
CA LEU A 125 -6.75 -12.86 -6.16
C LEU A 125 -5.87 -14.09 -5.92
N ALA A 126 -4.91 -13.99 -4.99
CA ALA A 126 -4.10 -15.10 -4.51
C ALA A 126 -4.83 -16.00 -3.48
N GLY A 127 -6.13 -15.82 -3.26
CA GLY A 127 -6.94 -16.64 -2.36
C GLY A 127 -6.91 -16.22 -0.88
N ASP A 128 -6.38 -15.04 -0.58
CA ASP A 128 -6.42 -14.47 0.77
C ASP A 128 -7.73 -13.68 0.93
N GLY A 129 -8.81 -14.37 1.28
CA GLY A 129 -10.21 -13.96 1.09
C GLY A 129 -10.56 -12.47 1.34
N THR A 130 -10.07 -11.84 2.40
CA THR A 130 -10.36 -10.42 2.71
C THR A 130 -9.22 -9.46 2.38
N GLY A 131 -8.06 -9.99 1.97
CA GLY A 131 -6.83 -9.26 1.71
C GLY A 131 -6.19 -8.61 2.95
N GLN A 132 -6.71 -8.86 4.15
CA GLN A 132 -6.14 -8.35 5.40
C GLN A 132 -4.82 -9.06 5.73
N PHE A 133 -3.88 -8.33 6.34
CA PHE A 133 -2.58 -8.91 6.75
C PHE A 133 -2.82 -9.93 7.88
N GLY A 134 -2.84 -11.21 7.52
CA GLY A 134 -2.91 -12.31 8.48
C GLY A 134 -1.63 -12.49 9.29
N ASN A 135 -1.76 -13.15 10.44
CA ASN A 135 -0.64 -13.57 11.28
C ASN A 135 0.28 -14.53 10.51
N PRO A 136 1.62 -14.42 10.62
CA PRO A 136 2.55 -15.27 9.87
C PRO A 136 2.39 -16.79 9.98
N GLU A 137 1.72 -17.30 11.01
CA GLU A 137 1.43 -18.73 11.11
C GLU A 137 0.37 -19.21 10.10
N SER A 138 -0.45 -18.30 9.56
CA SER A 138 -1.47 -18.62 8.56
C SER A 138 -0.88 -18.92 7.17
N TYR A 139 0.38 -18.56 6.91
CA TYR A 139 1.03 -18.72 5.59
C TYR A 139 1.25 -20.20 5.19
N LYS A 140 1.26 -21.14 6.15
CA LYS A 140 1.39 -22.58 5.85
C LYS A 140 0.14 -23.20 5.21
N ILE A 141 -1.01 -22.54 5.31
CA ILE A 141 -2.29 -23.02 4.75
C ILE A 141 -2.46 -22.53 3.30
N ILE A 142 -1.67 -21.55 2.85
CA ILE A 142 -1.91 -20.86 1.57
C ILE A 142 -1.51 -21.69 0.35
N SER A 143 -0.58 -22.66 0.48
CA SER A 143 -0.19 -23.50 -0.67
C SER A 143 -1.31 -24.39 -1.20
N ASP A 144 -2.31 -24.68 -0.37
CA ASP A 144 -3.49 -25.46 -0.75
C ASP A 144 -4.71 -24.56 -1.00
N ARG A 145 -4.54 -23.24 -0.85
CA ARG A 145 -5.63 -22.31 -1.12
C ARG A 145 -5.76 -22.10 -2.61
N PRO A 146 -6.97 -22.28 -3.13
CA PRO A 146 -7.21 -22.19 -4.55
C PRO A 146 -7.19 -20.71 -4.99
N THR A 147 -6.43 -20.43 -6.06
CA THR A 147 -6.13 -19.07 -6.57
C THR A 147 -6.88 -18.80 -7.87
N VAL A 148 -7.11 -17.52 -8.20
CA VAL A 148 -7.66 -17.14 -9.52
C VAL A 148 -6.67 -17.52 -10.63
N PRO A 149 -7.15 -17.89 -11.84
CA PRO A 149 -6.29 -18.06 -13.00
C PRO A 149 -5.37 -16.87 -13.27
N LEU A 150 -4.14 -17.18 -13.67
CA LEU A 150 -3.09 -16.18 -13.91
C LEU A 150 -3.47 -15.16 -15.00
N SER A 151 -4.30 -15.54 -15.98
CA SER A 151 -4.77 -14.66 -17.05
C SER A 151 -5.49 -13.41 -16.51
N VAL A 152 -6.43 -13.60 -15.58
CA VAL A 152 -7.20 -12.50 -14.98
C VAL A 152 -6.33 -11.63 -14.08
N ALA A 153 -5.44 -12.26 -13.30
CA ALA A 153 -4.54 -11.52 -12.40
C ALA A 153 -3.50 -10.68 -13.17
N ILE A 154 -2.95 -11.19 -14.27
CA ILE A 154 -1.96 -10.46 -15.08
C ILE A 154 -2.57 -9.22 -15.73
N GLU A 155 -3.81 -9.30 -16.21
CA GLU A 155 -4.48 -8.15 -16.84
C GLU A 155 -4.57 -6.96 -15.87
N TYR A 156 -5.10 -7.21 -14.66
CA TYR A 156 -5.21 -6.17 -13.63
C TYR A 156 -3.85 -5.64 -13.18
N VAL A 157 -2.89 -6.53 -12.87
CA VAL A 157 -1.55 -6.11 -12.42
C VAL A 157 -0.81 -5.35 -13.53
N GLY A 158 -0.97 -5.75 -14.78
CA GLY A 158 -0.39 -5.08 -15.94
C GLY A 158 -0.86 -3.62 -16.03
N ASP A 159 -2.17 -3.40 -15.96
CA ASP A 159 -2.75 -2.06 -15.98
C ASP A 159 -2.25 -1.17 -14.84
N VAL A 160 -2.19 -1.70 -13.61
CA VAL A 160 -1.66 -0.98 -12.44
C VAL A 160 -0.19 -0.60 -12.61
N LEU A 161 0.62 -1.51 -13.17
CA LEU A 161 2.04 -1.25 -13.41
C LEU A 161 2.25 -0.20 -14.51
N ASP A 162 1.43 -0.21 -15.55
CA ASP A 162 1.47 0.77 -16.63
C ASP A 162 1.07 2.17 -16.16
N GLU A 163 0.04 2.27 -15.31
CA GLU A 163 -0.33 3.53 -14.65
C GLU A 163 0.79 4.04 -13.74
N SER A 164 1.32 3.17 -12.88
CA SER A 164 2.45 3.50 -12.00
C SER A 164 3.67 3.97 -12.79
N ARG A 165 3.96 3.35 -13.94
CA ARG A 165 5.06 3.77 -14.83
C ARG A 165 4.84 5.17 -15.39
N LYS A 166 3.62 5.51 -15.80
CA LYS A 166 3.27 6.85 -16.29
C LYS A 166 3.41 7.90 -15.19
N ASP A 167 2.94 7.61 -13.98
CA ASP A 167 3.07 8.52 -12.84
C ASP A 167 4.53 8.72 -12.43
N ILE A 168 5.33 7.65 -12.39
CA ILE A 168 6.77 7.75 -12.13
C ILE A 168 7.44 8.63 -13.19
N ALA A 169 7.08 8.49 -14.47
CA ALA A 169 7.63 9.32 -15.53
C ALA A 169 7.25 10.81 -15.35
N ARG A 170 5.99 11.09 -15.00
CA ARG A 170 5.52 12.46 -14.69
C ARG A 170 6.29 13.06 -13.51
N LEU A 171 6.33 12.34 -12.38
CA LEU A 171 7.02 12.79 -11.17
C LEU A 171 8.52 13.02 -11.39
N LYS A 172 9.18 12.17 -12.19
CA LYS A 172 10.58 12.40 -12.58
C LYS A 172 10.75 13.70 -13.35
N SER A 173 9.86 13.99 -14.30
CA SER A 173 9.87 15.24 -15.04
C SER A 173 9.65 16.46 -14.12
N GLU A 174 8.70 16.37 -13.19
CA GLU A 174 8.45 17.45 -12.22
C GLU A 174 9.66 17.69 -11.32
N VAL A 175 10.28 16.62 -10.79
CA VAL A 175 11.49 16.72 -9.96
C VAL A 175 12.66 17.33 -10.75
N GLU A 176 12.80 16.98 -12.03
CA GLU A 176 13.83 17.56 -12.89
C GLU A 176 13.60 19.06 -13.12
N GLU A 177 12.36 19.50 -13.33
CA GLU A 177 11.99 20.91 -13.43
C GLU A 177 12.28 21.67 -12.12
N TYR A 178 11.90 21.12 -10.97
CA TYR A 178 12.21 21.72 -9.66
C TYR A 178 13.73 21.83 -9.45
N ASN A 179 14.49 20.79 -9.82
CA ASN A 179 15.95 20.82 -9.73
C ASN A 179 16.54 21.92 -10.62
N GLN A 180 16.05 22.09 -11.85
CA GLN A 180 16.47 23.18 -12.73
C GLN A 180 16.15 24.56 -12.11
N MET A 181 14.99 24.72 -11.50
CA MET A 181 14.59 25.96 -10.81
C MET A 181 15.50 26.27 -9.61
N CYS A 182 15.82 25.26 -8.79
CA CYS A 182 16.76 25.42 -7.67
C CYS A 182 18.15 25.84 -8.16
N ASN A 183 18.68 25.16 -9.18
CA ASN A 183 19.99 25.52 -9.76
C ASN A 183 19.99 26.95 -10.33
N ALA A 184 18.91 27.38 -10.98
CA ALA A 184 18.77 28.74 -11.49
C ALA A 184 18.76 29.77 -10.36
N MET A 185 18.04 29.49 -9.27
CA MET A 185 17.99 30.35 -8.09
C MET A 185 19.33 30.40 -7.37
N GLU A 186 20.04 29.28 -7.23
CA GLU A 186 21.39 29.22 -6.67
C GLU A 186 22.36 30.09 -7.48
N MET A 187 22.34 30.01 -8.82
CA MET A 187 23.15 30.88 -9.68
C MET A 187 22.79 32.37 -9.53
N GLU A 188 21.51 32.71 -9.38
CA GLU A 188 21.09 34.08 -9.14
C GLU A 188 21.60 34.61 -7.79
N VAL A 189 21.48 33.81 -6.72
CA VAL A 189 22.00 34.14 -5.40
C VAL A 189 23.52 34.32 -5.42
N GLU A 190 24.26 33.43 -6.08
CA GLU A 190 25.71 33.56 -6.25
C GLU A 190 26.07 34.84 -7.03
N SER A 191 25.32 35.17 -8.08
CA SER A 191 25.49 36.41 -8.85
C SER A 191 25.28 37.64 -7.97
N LEU A 192 24.21 37.66 -7.18
CA LEU A 192 23.91 38.75 -6.23
C LEU A 192 24.99 38.87 -5.16
N LEU A 193 25.48 37.76 -4.59
CA LEU A 193 26.57 37.76 -3.62
C LEU A 193 27.88 38.28 -4.22
N LYS A 194 28.19 37.89 -5.46
CA LYS A 194 29.38 38.37 -6.19
C LYS A 194 29.28 39.86 -6.52
N ALA A 195 28.09 40.36 -6.87
CA ALA A 195 27.84 41.77 -7.13
C ALA A 195 27.84 42.61 -5.84
N ALA A 196 27.31 42.06 -4.74
CA ALA A 196 27.24 42.72 -3.45
C ALA A 196 28.58 42.74 -2.70
N SER A 197 29.48 41.78 -2.99
CA SER A 197 30.84 41.79 -2.47
C SER A 197 31.54 43.02 -3.04
N PRO A 198 31.70 44.11 -2.26
CA PRO A 198 32.30 45.33 -2.76
C PRO A 198 33.72 44.95 -3.12
N GLN A 199 34.03 45.03 -4.41
CA GLN A 199 35.38 44.93 -4.91
C GLN A 199 36.21 45.87 -4.05
N ARG A 200 36.94 45.32 -3.07
CA ARG A 200 37.99 46.01 -2.35
C ARG A 200 38.81 46.60 -3.47
N ARG A 201 38.69 47.92 -3.66
CA ARG A 201 39.52 48.63 -4.61
C ARG A 201 40.93 48.14 -4.33
N PRO A 202 41.69 47.67 -5.34
CA PRO A 202 43.11 47.50 -5.14
C PRO A 202 43.61 48.90 -4.80
N SER A 203 43.82 49.16 -3.51
CA SER A 203 44.50 50.34 -3.01
C SER A 203 45.93 50.24 -3.52
N ALA A 204 46.13 50.66 -4.76
CA ALA A 204 47.43 51.05 -5.23
C ALA A 204 47.83 52.28 -4.40
N LEU A 205 48.96 52.14 -3.69
CA LEU A 205 49.65 53.16 -2.90
C LEU A 205 48.87 53.70 -1.68
N ASP A 206 49.32 53.36 -0.48
CA ASP A 206 50.23 54.29 0.20
C ASP A 206 50.92 53.66 1.41
N THR A 207 52.25 53.73 1.35
CA THR A 207 53.19 53.78 2.47
C THR A 207 52.74 54.84 3.47
N SER A 208 52.42 54.45 4.71
CA SER A 208 52.92 55.06 5.96
C SER A 208 51.98 54.75 7.14
N ALA A 209 52.61 54.47 8.26
CA ALA A 209 51.99 54.24 9.55
C ALA A 209 51.25 55.49 10.05
N ASP A 210 50.00 55.35 10.52
CA ASP A 210 49.58 55.96 11.78
C ASP A 210 48.23 55.37 12.25
N ALA A 211 48.03 55.38 13.56
CA ALA A 211 46.94 54.76 14.29
C ALA A 211 45.60 55.49 14.13
N GLY A 212 44.50 54.74 14.19
CA GLY A 212 43.14 55.30 14.23
C GLY A 212 42.04 54.24 14.15
N GLU A 213 41.75 53.61 15.28
CA GLU A 213 40.61 52.70 15.48
C GLU A 213 39.27 53.35 15.13
N GLY A 214 38.56 52.73 14.19
CA GLY A 214 37.19 53.08 13.81
C GLY A 214 36.52 51.89 13.13
N GLN A 215 36.54 50.72 13.78
CA GLN A 215 35.93 49.48 13.31
C GLN A 215 34.40 49.59 13.32
N LEU A 216 33.83 50.05 12.21
CA LEU A 216 32.48 49.64 11.80
C LEU A 216 32.60 48.25 11.16
N ALA A 217 32.83 47.25 12.01
CA ALA A 217 32.77 45.85 11.64
C ALA A 217 31.36 45.56 11.14
N GLN A 218 31.28 45.22 9.85
CA GLN A 218 30.18 44.44 9.29
C GLN A 218 29.90 43.31 10.29
N ARG A 219 28.68 43.28 10.84
CA ARG A 219 28.20 42.17 11.66
C ARG A 219 28.05 40.95 10.75
N THR A 220 29.17 40.34 10.40
CA THR A 220 29.23 39.00 9.84
C THR A 220 28.70 38.10 10.93
N ILE A 221 27.44 37.70 10.79
CA ILE A 221 26.82 36.70 11.66
C ILE A 221 27.69 35.45 11.56
N ASN A 222 28.37 35.11 12.64
CA ASN A 222 29.28 33.97 12.69
C ASN A 222 28.43 32.69 12.81
N VAL A 223 28.11 32.09 11.66
CA VAL A 223 27.23 30.92 11.55
C VAL A 223 27.80 29.74 12.35
N GLU A 224 29.12 29.55 12.37
CA GLU A 224 29.81 28.58 13.23
C GLU A 224 29.49 28.75 14.72
N GLU A 225 29.48 29.99 15.22
CA GLU A 225 29.18 30.29 16.63
C GLU A 225 27.73 29.95 16.96
N MET A 226 26.81 30.19 16.02
CA MET A 226 25.39 29.87 16.18
C MET A 226 25.15 28.35 16.22
N TYR A 227 25.80 27.57 15.35
CA TYR A 227 25.73 26.10 15.39
C TYR A 227 26.41 25.50 16.62
N ALA A 228 27.49 26.11 17.11
CA ALA A 228 28.12 25.70 18.36
C ALA A 228 27.16 25.90 19.54
N LYS A 229 26.43 27.02 19.56
CA LYS A 229 25.46 27.35 20.61
C LYS A 229 24.21 26.46 20.61
N VAL A 230 23.76 26.00 19.43
CA VAL A 230 22.65 25.03 19.32
C VAL A 230 23.08 23.65 19.81
N ARG A 231 24.29 23.19 19.45
CA ARG A 231 24.83 21.90 19.92
C ARG A 231 25.05 21.86 21.43
N SER A 232 25.56 22.95 22.02
CA SER A 232 25.75 23.00 23.47
C SER A 232 24.43 23.03 24.24
N ALA A 233 23.38 23.67 23.69
CA ALA A 233 22.06 23.68 24.29
C ALA A 233 21.38 22.29 24.30
N THR A 234 21.63 21.46 23.28
CA THR A 234 21.13 20.07 23.24
C THR A 234 21.85 19.14 24.23
N GLU A 235 23.16 19.31 24.43
CA GLU A 235 23.93 18.47 25.36
C GLU A 235 23.64 18.78 26.85
N GLU A 236 23.28 20.03 27.17
CA GLU A 236 22.86 20.41 28.53
C GLU A 236 21.46 19.89 28.90
N GLY A 237 20.57 19.69 27.92
CA GLY A 237 19.24 19.10 28.13
C GLY A 237 19.27 17.59 28.42
N GLU A 238 20.30 16.89 27.98
CA GLU A 238 20.40 15.43 28.11
C GLU A 238 20.87 15.00 29.52
N LYS A 239 21.71 15.80 30.17
CA LYS A 239 22.21 15.51 31.55
C LYS A 239 21.18 15.77 32.65
N GLY A 240 20.18 16.61 32.41
CA GLY A 240 19.06 16.80 33.34
C GLY A 240 18.08 15.62 33.40
N THR A 241 18.03 14.81 32.33
CA THR A 241 16.98 13.79 32.13
C THR A 241 17.39 12.40 32.63
N MET A 242 18.70 12.14 32.82
CA MET A 242 19.18 10.86 33.37
C MET A 242 18.92 10.71 34.88
N MET A 243 18.71 11.79 35.64
CA MET A 243 18.40 11.68 37.07
C MET A 243 16.94 11.31 37.36
N THR A 244 16.02 11.49 36.40
CA THR A 244 14.60 11.12 36.52
C THR A 244 14.26 9.73 35.99
N ALA A 245 15.10 9.15 35.11
CA ALA A 245 14.86 7.80 34.56
C ALA A 245 15.04 6.67 35.59
N ALA A 246 15.90 6.85 36.60
CA ALA A 246 16.09 5.85 37.65
C ALA A 246 14.91 5.78 38.66
N ALA A 247 14.01 6.77 38.68
CA ALA A 247 12.86 6.80 39.57
C ALA A 247 11.54 6.31 38.93
N MET A 248 11.55 5.91 37.65
CA MET A 248 10.33 5.59 36.88
C MET A 248 10.17 4.11 36.50
N MET A 249 10.95 3.19 37.08
CA MET A 249 10.85 1.75 36.81
C MET A 249 9.73 0.99 37.55
N ASP A 250 8.73 1.70 38.11
CA ASP A 250 7.56 1.06 38.72
C ASP A 250 6.25 1.69 38.22
N GLY A 251 5.67 1.15 37.15
CA GLY A 251 4.23 1.27 36.86
C GLY A 251 3.72 2.29 35.80
N GLY A 252 4.54 2.81 34.89
CA GLY A 252 4.16 3.97 34.04
C GLY A 252 3.75 3.77 32.57
N ALA A 253 3.81 2.57 31.99
CA ALA A 253 3.75 2.39 30.52
C ALA A 253 2.41 2.78 29.86
N GLY A 254 1.30 2.81 30.60
CA GLY A 254 -0.02 3.15 30.03
C GLY A 254 -0.26 4.65 29.80
N LYS A 255 0.51 5.54 30.43
CA LYS A 255 0.26 6.99 30.32
C LYS A 255 0.83 7.61 29.05
N THR A 256 1.93 7.08 28.52
CA THR A 256 2.58 7.59 27.30
C THR A 256 1.79 7.23 26.04
N GLU A 257 1.17 6.05 25.98
CA GLU A 257 0.32 5.67 24.83
C GLU A 257 -0.97 6.51 24.78
N LEU A 258 -1.64 6.72 25.92
CA LEU A 258 -2.79 7.62 26.03
C LEU A 258 -2.46 9.06 25.62
N SER A 259 -1.23 9.50 25.86
CA SER A 259 -0.75 10.85 25.50
C SER A 259 -0.57 11.01 23.98
N ARG A 260 -0.17 9.94 23.30
CA ARG A 260 0.09 9.94 21.85
C ARG A 260 -1.21 9.86 21.04
N GLU A 261 -2.20 9.10 21.48
CA GLU A 261 -3.52 9.10 20.85
C GLU A 261 -4.25 10.44 21.05
N ALA A 262 -4.09 11.07 22.22
CA ALA A 262 -4.63 12.40 22.47
C ALA A 262 -4.03 13.46 21.53
N PHE A 263 -2.74 13.36 21.21
CA PHE A 263 -2.09 14.24 20.22
C PHE A 263 -2.78 14.19 18.86
N TRP A 264 -2.95 12.99 18.29
CA TRP A 264 -3.55 12.86 16.95
C TRP A 264 -5.00 13.36 16.92
N ARG A 265 -5.77 13.10 17.98
CA ARG A 265 -7.15 13.58 18.08
C ARG A 265 -7.23 15.10 18.21
N GLU A 266 -6.33 15.72 18.97
CA GLU A 266 -6.29 17.20 19.12
C GLU A 266 -5.75 17.87 17.86
N LEU A 267 -4.79 17.26 17.17
CA LEU A 267 -4.25 17.75 15.89
C LEU A 267 -5.33 17.75 14.79
N GLU A 268 -6.18 16.73 14.73
CA GLU A 268 -7.27 16.63 13.75
C GLU A 268 -8.41 17.62 14.03
N GLN A 269 -8.55 18.07 15.29
CA GLN A 269 -9.62 18.99 15.73
C GLN A 269 -9.16 20.45 15.85
N SER A 270 -7.86 20.74 15.82
CA SER A 270 -7.36 22.10 16.02
C SER A 270 -7.45 22.94 14.75
N GLU A 271 -7.87 24.20 14.87
CA GLU A 271 -7.78 25.19 13.78
C GLU A 271 -6.34 25.63 13.50
N ASP A 272 -5.44 25.51 14.48
CA ASP A 272 -4.02 25.83 14.37
C ASP A 272 -3.14 24.63 14.75
N ASN A 273 -2.70 23.92 13.72
CA ASN A 273 -1.85 22.73 13.86
C ASN A 273 -0.50 23.05 14.52
N PHE A 274 0.02 24.27 14.32
CA PHE A 274 1.34 24.64 14.83
C PHE A 274 1.32 24.83 16.35
N ASP A 275 0.29 25.49 16.89
CA ASP A 275 0.11 25.64 18.35
C ASP A 275 -0.09 24.28 19.03
N THR A 276 -0.86 23.39 18.40
CA THR A 276 -1.05 22.01 18.91
C THR A 276 0.27 21.23 18.92
N ILE A 277 1.04 21.24 17.82
CA ILE A 277 2.33 20.54 17.76
C ILE A 277 3.30 21.10 18.81
N SER A 278 3.44 22.43 18.90
CA SER A 278 4.37 23.07 19.84
C SER A 278 3.99 22.83 21.30
N ARG A 279 2.70 22.78 21.63
CA ARG A 279 2.20 22.42 22.97
C ARG A 279 2.53 20.98 23.35
N PHE A 280 2.41 20.03 22.42
CA PHE A 280 2.72 18.62 22.68
C PHE A 280 4.22 18.33 22.64
N PHE A 281 4.99 19.07 21.84
CA PHE A 281 6.45 19.06 21.83
C PHE A 281 7.00 19.58 23.16
N ALA A 282 6.47 20.69 23.68
CA ALA A 282 6.84 21.21 25.00
C ALA A 282 6.52 20.26 26.16
N LYS A 283 5.55 19.35 25.97
CA LYS A 283 5.19 18.29 26.94
C LYS A 283 6.04 17.02 26.79
N GLY A 284 6.93 16.94 25.79
CA GLY A 284 7.77 15.77 25.52
C GLY A 284 6.99 14.53 25.05
N ILE A 285 5.77 14.72 24.54
CA ILE A 285 4.92 13.62 24.04
C ILE A 285 5.35 13.21 22.62
N ILE A 286 5.90 14.16 21.87
CA ILE A 286 6.43 13.98 20.52
C ILE A 286 7.91 14.40 20.58
N GLN A 287 8.80 13.55 20.08
CA GLN A 287 10.24 13.80 19.95
C GLN A 287 10.60 14.03 18.49
#